data_AF-A0A3M6TYF5-F1
#
_entry.id   AF-A0A3M6TYF5-F1
#
_cell.length_a   1.000
_cell.length_b   1.000
_cell.length_c   1.000
_cell.angle_alpha   90.00
_cell.angle_beta   90.00
_cell.angle_gamma   90.00
#
_symmetry.space_group_name_H-M   'P 1'
#
loop_
_entity.id
_entity.type
_entity.pdbx_description
1 polymer ?
#
loop_
_entity_poly.entity_id
_entity_poly.type
_entity_poly.pdbx_seq_one_letter_code
_entity_poly.pdbx_strand_id
1 'polypeptide(L)'
;MMVSPNSALLFPVLTSLCSFFLDVAYSTVDTSKSETYIIKDCNSIQYRLMVDLGEPPFPDTACEIKQKTITCFEKSEGSGDLLDQDRFLLLKSATVDKVLMCPDLDYQKLQDSIQNSAAAQKLSKEYPTEIQQLPEKCAFDIHKNCEKKIFDQVVVNHLSWPETTKWRQCYLKALLQTPCSALILQNYAALQEKFGESFRKKEFDLGLYGIFMNDHHLQSNGTVEIL
;
A
#
# COMPACT_ATOMS: atom_id res chain seq x y z
N MET A 1 70.09 31.65 -36.73
CA MET A 1 69.78 31.66 -35.29
C MET A 1 68.28 31.83 -35.13
N MET A 2 67.68 30.83 -34.46
CA MET A 2 66.42 30.88 -33.71
C MET A 2 65.14 31.32 -34.43
N VAL A 3 64.49 30.33 -35.03
CA VAL A 3 63.03 30.24 -35.04
C VAL A 3 62.59 29.95 -33.60
N SER A 4 61.76 30.81 -33.00
CA SER A 4 61.15 30.56 -31.69
C SER A 4 59.64 30.33 -31.86
N PRO A 5 59.11 29.14 -31.49
CA PRO A 5 57.71 28.77 -31.63
C PRO A 5 57.00 28.95 -30.28
N ASN A 6 56.09 29.92 -30.16
CA ASN A 6 55.22 30.06 -28.99
C ASN A 6 53.74 30.07 -29.39
N SER A 7 53.30 28.97 -30.01
CA SER A 7 51.87 28.71 -30.25
C SER A 7 51.46 27.27 -29.93
N ALA A 8 52.25 26.55 -29.12
CA ALA A 8 52.05 25.11 -28.86
C ALA A 8 51.86 24.75 -27.38
N LEU A 9 51.25 25.62 -26.57
CA LEU A 9 51.02 25.33 -25.13
C LEU A 9 49.61 25.66 -24.63
N LEU A 10 48.58 25.56 -25.49
CA LEU A 10 47.18 25.64 -25.05
C LEU A 10 46.36 24.37 -25.34
N PHE A 11 47.01 23.25 -25.66
CA PHE A 11 46.31 22.00 -25.99
C PHE A 11 46.38 20.83 -24.99
N PRO A 12 47.25 20.76 -23.96
CA PRO A 12 47.18 19.64 -23.01
C PRO A 12 46.36 19.92 -21.74
N VAL A 13 45.89 21.15 -21.50
CA VAL A 13 45.08 21.47 -20.29
C VAL A 13 43.58 21.26 -20.53
N LEU A 14 43.12 21.20 -21.78
CA LEU A 14 41.71 20.97 -22.14
C LEU A 14 41.34 19.49 -22.32
N THR A 15 42.32 18.58 -22.43
CA THR A 15 42.05 17.14 -22.53
C THR A 15 42.19 16.39 -21.21
N SER A 16 42.73 17.01 -20.15
CA SER A 16 42.79 16.41 -18.82
C SER A 16 41.56 16.69 -17.94
N LEU A 17 40.70 17.63 -18.33
CA LEU A 17 39.46 17.97 -17.61
C LEU A 17 38.20 17.34 -18.24
N CYS A 18 38.28 16.83 -19.48
CA CYS A 18 37.18 16.09 -20.10
C CYS A 18 37.06 14.64 -19.61
N SER A 19 38.09 14.10 -18.93
CA SER A 19 38.08 12.73 -18.40
C SER A 19 37.56 12.62 -16.96
N PHE A 20 37.24 13.75 -16.31
CA PHE A 20 36.79 13.78 -14.91
C PHE A 20 35.29 14.07 -14.72
N PHE A 21 34.52 14.26 -15.81
CA PHE A 21 33.12 14.68 -15.72
C PHE A 21 32.10 13.82 -16.46
N LEU A 22 32.46 12.64 -16.97
CA LEU A 22 31.51 11.78 -17.70
C LEU A 22 31.59 10.29 -17.32
N ASP A 23 31.88 9.99 -16.06
CA ASP A 23 31.47 8.72 -15.43
C ASP A 23 30.44 9.02 -14.33
N VAL A 24 29.43 9.85 -14.64
CA VAL A 24 28.13 9.64 -14.02
C VAL A 24 27.56 8.43 -14.72
N ALA A 25 27.92 7.25 -14.22
CA ALA A 25 27.14 6.07 -14.46
C ALA A 25 25.71 6.42 -14.07
N TYR A 26 24.86 6.66 -15.06
CA TYR A 26 23.44 6.41 -14.93
C TYR A 26 23.35 4.90 -14.64
N SER A 27 23.59 4.51 -13.39
CA SER A 27 22.89 3.35 -12.89
C SER A 27 21.43 3.76 -13.02
N THR A 28 20.73 3.15 -13.99
CA THR A 28 19.29 3.08 -13.91
C THR A 28 19.03 2.34 -12.60
N VAL A 29 18.87 3.09 -11.51
CA VAL A 29 18.42 2.53 -10.25
C VAL A 29 17.13 1.84 -10.60
N ASP A 30 17.11 0.52 -10.51
CA ASP A 30 15.91 -0.26 -10.76
C ASP A 30 14.90 0.10 -9.67
N THR A 31 14.09 1.13 -9.94
CA THR A 31 13.11 1.66 -9.00
C THR A 31 11.98 0.67 -8.79
N SER A 32 11.85 -0.37 -9.63
CA SER A 32 10.82 -1.39 -9.49
C SER A 32 10.92 -2.17 -8.17
N LYS A 33 12.11 -2.18 -7.57
CA LYS A 33 12.39 -2.82 -6.27
C LYS A 33 12.32 -1.87 -5.07
N SER A 34 12.04 -0.59 -5.31
CA SER A 34 11.88 0.38 -4.23
C SER A 34 10.56 0.16 -3.49
N GLU A 35 10.57 0.40 -2.17
CA GLU A 35 9.39 0.25 -1.33
C GLU A 35 8.20 1.06 -1.86
N THR A 36 8.44 2.32 -2.23
CA THR A 36 7.42 3.24 -2.71
C THR A 36 6.84 2.80 -4.05
N TYR A 37 7.66 2.30 -4.97
CA TYR A 37 7.16 1.77 -6.25
C TYR A 37 6.26 0.56 -6.03
N ILE A 38 6.70 -0.42 -5.23
CA ILE A 38 5.95 -1.66 -4.99
C ILE A 38 4.61 -1.36 -4.35
N ILE A 39 4.61 -0.56 -3.27
CA ILE A 39 3.37 -0.16 -2.58
C ILE A 39 2.44 0.54 -3.57
N LYS A 40 2.97 1.49 -4.35
CA LYS A 40 2.18 2.23 -5.34
C LYS A 40 1.58 1.34 -6.41
N ASP A 41 2.37 0.42 -6.96
CA ASP A 41 1.93 -0.47 -8.02
C ASP A 41 0.86 -1.44 -7.52
N CYS A 42 1.12 -2.15 -6.41
CA CYS A 42 0.18 -3.12 -5.86
C CYS A 42 -1.12 -2.47 -5.33
N ASN A 43 -1.05 -1.34 -4.64
CA ASN A 43 -2.25 -0.62 -4.19
C ASN A 43 -3.05 -0.06 -5.38
N SER A 44 -2.39 0.31 -6.49
CA SER A 44 -3.08 0.75 -7.70
C SER A 44 -3.87 -0.38 -8.38
N ILE A 45 -3.42 -1.64 -8.27
CA ILE A 45 -4.16 -2.81 -8.77
C ILE A 45 -5.46 -2.95 -8.00
N GLN A 46 -5.41 -2.88 -6.66
CA GLN A 46 -6.60 -2.92 -5.82
C GLN A 46 -7.62 -1.86 -6.25
N TYR A 47 -7.16 -0.61 -6.41
CA TYR A 47 -8.03 0.50 -6.79
C TYR A 47 -8.65 0.33 -8.18
N ARG A 48 -7.84 0.01 -9.20
CA ARG A 48 -8.33 -0.20 -10.57
C ARG A 48 -9.39 -1.29 -10.62
N LEU A 49 -9.11 -2.43 -9.99
CA LEU A 49 -10.07 -3.52 -9.91
C LEU A 49 -11.34 -3.14 -9.16
N MET A 50 -11.26 -2.28 -8.14
CA MET A 50 -12.44 -1.81 -7.42
C MET A 50 -13.30 -0.88 -8.30
N VAL A 51 -12.69 0.12 -8.95
CA VAL A 51 -13.41 1.13 -9.73
C VAL A 51 -13.97 0.58 -11.04
N ASP A 52 -13.21 -0.25 -11.76
CA ASP A 52 -13.61 -0.77 -13.08
C ASP A 52 -14.84 -1.69 -13.02
N LEU A 53 -15.21 -2.16 -11.83
CA LEU A 53 -16.26 -3.16 -11.63
C LEU A 53 -17.67 -2.58 -11.35
N GLY A 54 -17.81 -1.27 -11.16
CA GLY A 54 -19.14 -0.63 -11.01
C GLY A 54 -19.85 -0.96 -9.69
N GLU A 55 -20.90 -1.77 -9.68
CA GLU A 55 -21.58 -2.25 -8.45
C GLU A 55 -21.46 -3.79 -8.33
N PRO A 56 -20.26 -4.34 -8.13
CA PRO A 56 -20.06 -5.77 -8.21
C PRO A 56 -20.55 -6.52 -6.95
N PRO A 57 -20.79 -7.83 -7.05
CA PRO A 57 -21.24 -8.66 -5.93
C PRO A 57 -20.30 -8.61 -4.72
N PHE A 58 -20.86 -8.38 -3.54
CA PHE A 58 -20.12 -8.39 -2.26
C PHE A 58 -20.60 -9.56 -1.38
N PRO A 59 -19.70 -10.38 -0.79
CA PRO A 59 -18.27 -10.14 -0.62
C PRO A 59 -17.35 -10.76 -1.69
N ASP A 60 -17.86 -11.59 -2.59
CA ASP A 60 -17.03 -12.41 -3.49
C ASP A 60 -16.02 -11.58 -4.29
N THR A 61 -16.44 -10.44 -4.85
CA THR A 61 -15.53 -9.53 -5.56
C THR A 61 -14.48 -8.92 -4.64
N ALA A 62 -14.82 -8.57 -3.40
CA ALA A 62 -13.85 -8.06 -2.44
C ALA A 62 -12.80 -9.12 -2.09
N CYS A 63 -13.21 -10.39 -1.94
CA CYS A 63 -12.31 -11.51 -1.71
C CYS A 63 -11.35 -11.73 -2.91
N GLU A 64 -11.87 -11.68 -4.14
CA GLU A 64 -11.05 -11.83 -5.35
C GLU A 64 -10.01 -10.71 -5.48
N ILE A 65 -10.42 -9.45 -5.26
CA ILE A 65 -9.53 -8.29 -5.29
C ILE A 65 -8.46 -8.40 -4.21
N LYS A 66 -8.84 -8.86 -3.01
CA LYS A 66 -7.90 -9.10 -1.91
C LYS A 66 -6.83 -10.11 -2.33
N GLN A 67 -7.23 -11.24 -2.90
CA GLN A 67 -6.29 -12.27 -3.36
C GLN A 67 -5.33 -11.73 -4.43
N LYS A 68 -5.83 -10.97 -5.41
CA LYS A 68 -4.99 -10.33 -6.44
C LYS A 68 -3.98 -9.35 -5.84
N THR A 69 -4.39 -8.59 -4.84
CA THR A 69 -3.51 -7.64 -4.13
C THR A 69 -2.43 -8.38 -3.35
N ILE A 70 -2.78 -9.43 -2.60
CA ILE A 70 -1.82 -10.30 -1.90
C ILE A 70 -0.79 -10.86 -2.89
N THR A 71 -1.25 -11.44 -4.00
CA THR A 71 -0.37 -12.02 -5.01
C THR A 71 0.57 -10.99 -5.65
N CYS A 72 0.18 -9.71 -5.76
CA CYS A 72 1.09 -8.66 -6.21
C CYS A 72 2.27 -8.49 -5.23
N PHE A 73 1.97 -8.34 -3.94
CA PHE A 73 3.01 -8.19 -2.92
C PHE A 73 3.89 -9.45 -2.78
N GLU A 74 3.33 -10.64 -2.93
CA GLU A 74 4.09 -11.90 -2.89
C GLU A 74 5.10 -12.04 -4.05
N LYS A 75 4.78 -11.47 -5.21
CA LYS A 75 5.65 -11.49 -6.40
C LYS A 75 6.64 -10.33 -6.42
N SER A 76 6.40 -9.28 -5.62
CA SER A 76 7.26 -8.11 -5.59
C SER A 76 8.62 -8.43 -4.93
N GLU A 77 9.70 -8.04 -5.60
CA GLU A 77 11.05 -8.14 -5.05
C GLU A 77 11.42 -6.81 -4.39
N GLY A 78 11.54 -6.79 -3.06
CA GLY A 78 11.90 -5.57 -2.33
C GLY A 78 11.84 -5.76 -0.83
N SER A 79 12.55 -4.89 -0.12
CA SER A 79 12.65 -4.89 1.34
C SER A 79 12.71 -3.47 1.88
N GLY A 80 12.15 -3.28 3.06
CA GLY A 80 12.30 -2.06 3.85
C GLY A 80 11.12 -1.86 4.80
N ASP A 81 11.30 -0.96 5.76
CA ASP A 81 10.36 -0.79 6.86
C ASP A 81 8.97 -0.34 6.40
N LEU A 82 8.86 0.50 5.36
CA LEU A 82 7.58 0.96 4.84
C LEU A 82 6.86 -0.18 4.10
N LEU A 83 7.57 -0.93 3.27
CA LEU A 83 7.00 -2.06 2.54
C LEU A 83 6.55 -3.18 3.48
N ASP A 84 7.35 -3.49 4.50
CA ASP A 84 7.02 -4.53 5.47
C ASP A 84 5.85 -4.13 6.37
N GLN A 85 5.71 -2.82 6.66
CA GLN A 85 4.55 -2.26 7.36
C GLN A 85 3.25 -2.39 6.54
N ASP A 86 3.30 -2.11 5.23
CA ASP A 86 2.11 -2.27 4.37
C ASP A 86 1.74 -3.75 4.19
N ARG A 87 2.73 -4.61 3.93
CA ARG A 87 2.56 -6.07 3.89
C ARG A 87 1.98 -6.61 5.19
N PHE A 88 2.41 -6.09 6.35
CA PHE A 88 1.84 -6.44 7.64
C PHE A 88 0.37 -6.04 7.75
N LEU A 89 0.01 -4.80 7.36
CA LEU A 89 -1.37 -4.34 7.41
C LEU A 89 -2.27 -5.17 6.49
N LEU A 90 -1.79 -5.49 5.28
CA LEU A 90 -2.46 -6.39 4.35
C LEU A 90 -2.63 -7.79 4.92
N LEU A 91 -1.57 -8.37 5.52
CA LEU A 91 -1.63 -9.69 6.16
C LEU A 91 -2.69 -9.74 7.26
N LYS A 92 -2.76 -8.71 8.11
CA LYS A 92 -3.76 -8.63 9.19
C LYS A 92 -5.16 -8.52 8.63
N SER A 93 -5.37 -7.68 7.61
CA SER A 93 -6.65 -7.63 6.88
C SER A 93 -7.02 -8.99 6.30
N ALA A 94 -6.10 -9.63 5.57
CA ALA A 94 -6.33 -10.92 4.92
C ALA A 94 -6.62 -12.04 5.94
N THR A 95 -6.01 -11.99 7.12
CA THR A 95 -6.27 -12.96 8.19
C THR A 95 -7.69 -12.82 8.72
N VAL A 96 -8.15 -11.59 8.95
CA VAL A 96 -9.52 -11.32 9.42
C VAL A 96 -10.52 -11.66 8.33
N ASP A 97 -10.26 -11.25 7.09
CA ASP A 97 -11.06 -11.61 5.92
C ASP A 97 -11.17 -13.13 5.80
N LYS A 98 -10.07 -13.89 5.92
CA LYS A 98 -10.09 -15.35 5.83
C LYS A 98 -10.98 -16.00 6.88
N VAL A 99 -10.88 -15.52 8.12
CA VAL A 99 -11.63 -16.10 9.24
C VAL A 99 -13.12 -15.73 9.16
N LEU A 100 -13.45 -14.52 8.71
CA LEU A 100 -14.81 -14.00 8.79
C LEU A 100 -15.57 -14.12 7.47
N MET A 101 -14.95 -13.86 6.32
CA MET A 101 -15.67 -13.56 5.06
C MET A 101 -15.17 -14.33 3.82
N CYS A 102 -13.87 -14.60 3.72
CA CYS A 102 -13.18 -15.06 2.52
C CYS A 102 -12.32 -16.32 2.83
N PRO A 103 -12.93 -17.48 3.16
CA PRO A 103 -12.21 -18.65 3.69
C PRO A 103 -11.07 -19.17 2.80
N ASP A 104 -11.16 -18.91 1.50
CA ASP A 104 -10.22 -19.39 0.49
C ASP A 104 -8.99 -18.51 0.28
N LEU A 105 -8.85 -17.38 1.01
CA LEU A 105 -7.67 -16.52 0.89
C LEU A 105 -6.37 -17.28 1.24
N ASP A 106 -5.37 -17.18 0.37
CA ASP A 106 -4.01 -17.65 0.63
C ASP A 106 -3.07 -16.46 0.73
N TYR A 107 -2.34 -16.41 1.84
CA TYR A 107 -1.39 -15.36 2.19
C TYR A 107 -0.10 -15.93 2.83
N GLN A 108 0.15 -17.23 2.70
CA GLN A 108 1.30 -17.85 3.38
C GLN A 108 2.63 -17.22 2.93
N LYS A 109 2.80 -16.95 1.63
CA LYS A 109 4.03 -16.34 1.13
C LYS A 109 4.16 -14.88 1.57
N LEU A 110 3.06 -14.15 1.65
CA LEU A 110 3.05 -12.79 2.22
C LEU A 110 3.53 -12.83 3.67
N GLN A 111 3.02 -13.76 4.47
CA GLN A 111 3.45 -13.95 5.85
C GLN A 111 4.94 -14.29 5.94
N ASP A 112 5.41 -15.23 5.11
CA ASP A 112 6.82 -15.65 5.08
C ASP A 112 7.75 -14.50 4.69
N SER A 113 7.28 -13.58 3.83
CA SER A 113 8.08 -12.43 3.35
C SER A 113 8.41 -11.42 4.46
N ILE A 114 7.57 -11.30 5.49
CA ILE A 114 7.74 -10.32 6.57
C ILE A 114 8.11 -10.95 7.93
N GLN A 115 8.21 -12.28 8.01
CA GLN A 115 8.43 -12.99 9.29
C GLN A 115 9.73 -12.56 10.00
N ASN A 116 10.76 -12.19 9.22
CA ASN A 116 12.08 -11.77 9.72
C ASN A 116 12.23 -10.24 9.79
N SER A 117 11.20 -9.48 9.44
CA SER A 117 11.23 -8.01 9.46
C SER A 117 11.10 -7.48 10.89
N ALA A 118 12.04 -6.64 11.31
CA ALA A 118 11.99 -5.99 12.63
C ALA A 118 10.74 -5.10 12.77
N ALA A 119 10.36 -4.38 11.70
CA ALA A 119 9.17 -3.55 11.67
C ALA A 119 7.90 -4.39 11.84
N ALA A 120 7.76 -5.49 11.08
CA ALA A 120 6.60 -6.38 11.18
C ALA A 120 6.55 -7.11 12.53
N GLN A 121 7.69 -7.52 13.09
CA GLN A 121 7.76 -8.15 14.41
C GLN A 121 7.34 -7.19 15.53
N LYS A 122 7.75 -5.92 15.46
CA LYS A 122 7.31 -4.89 16.41
C LYS A 122 5.79 -4.74 16.37
N LEU A 123 5.21 -4.60 15.18
CA LEU A 123 3.76 -4.48 15.01
C LEU A 123 3.01 -5.75 15.41
N SER A 124 3.57 -6.94 15.16
CA SER A 124 2.97 -8.21 15.58
C SER A 124 2.86 -8.35 17.09
N LYS A 125 3.82 -7.80 17.85
CA LYS A 125 3.78 -7.75 19.32
C LYS A 125 2.72 -6.78 19.83
N GLU A 126 2.53 -5.65 19.15
CA GLU A 126 1.55 -4.62 19.52
C GLU A 126 0.13 -5.01 19.12
N TYR A 127 -0.04 -5.70 18.00
CA TYR A 127 -1.32 -6.11 17.41
C TYR A 127 -1.32 -7.63 17.13
N PRO A 128 -1.44 -8.47 18.18
CA PRO A 128 -1.46 -9.91 18.01
C PRO A 128 -2.70 -10.38 17.25
N THR A 129 -2.55 -11.40 16.40
CA THR A 129 -3.71 -12.07 15.82
C THR A 129 -4.12 -13.20 16.76
N GLU A 130 -5.29 -13.08 17.37
CA GLU A 130 -5.86 -14.14 18.20
C GLU A 130 -7.02 -14.79 17.45
N ILE A 131 -6.79 -16.02 16.94
CA ILE A 131 -7.76 -16.82 16.18
C ILE A 131 -8.26 -18.02 17.02
N GLN A 132 -8.08 -17.98 18.35
CA GLN A 132 -8.33 -19.16 19.19
C GLN A 132 -9.81 -19.56 19.30
N GLN A 133 -10.74 -18.77 18.73
CA GLN A 133 -12.18 -19.02 18.82
C GLN A 133 -12.83 -19.02 17.43
N LEU A 134 -13.83 -19.91 17.26
CA LEU A 134 -14.72 -19.89 16.10
C LEU A 134 -15.30 -18.48 15.92
N PRO A 135 -15.40 -17.99 14.68
CA PRO A 135 -15.85 -16.63 14.43
C PRO A 135 -17.27 -16.44 14.97
N GLU A 136 -17.41 -15.53 15.95
CA GLU A 136 -18.72 -15.14 16.45
C GLU A 136 -19.52 -14.47 15.32
N LYS A 137 -20.83 -14.73 15.25
CA LYS A 137 -21.69 -14.11 14.24
C LYS A 137 -21.61 -12.58 14.26
N CYS A 138 -21.48 -11.96 15.44
CA CYS A 138 -21.28 -10.53 15.56
C CYS A 138 -20.01 -10.04 14.86
N ALA A 139 -18.93 -10.83 14.89
CA ALA A 139 -17.67 -10.47 14.26
C ALA A 139 -17.82 -10.42 12.75
N PHE A 140 -18.47 -11.45 12.19
CA PHE A 140 -18.81 -11.50 10.78
C PHE A 140 -19.68 -10.32 10.35
N ASP A 141 -20.79 -10.08 11.05
CA ASP A 141 -21.75 -9.04 10.67
C ASP A 141 -21.11 -7.64 10.71
N ILE A 142 -20.32 -7.34 11.74
CA ILE A 142 -19.61 -6.06 11.86
C ILE A 142 -18.55 -5.93 10.76
N HIS A 143 -17.70 -6.94 10.58
CA HIS A 143 -16.63 -6.93 9.58
C HIS A 143 -17.19 -6.76 8.17
N LYS A 144 -18.18 -7.57 7.80
CA LYS A 144 -18.87 -7.51 6.51
C LYS A 144 -19.44 -6.13 6.23
N ASN A 145 -20.09 -5.51 7.22
CA ASN A 145 -20.68 -4.18 7.06
C ASN A 145 -19.62 -3.08 6.90
N CYS A 146 -18.51 -3.18 7.65
CA CYS A 146 -17.42 -2.23 7.53
C CYS A 146 -16.69 -2.36 6.19
N GLU A 147 -16.33 -3.58 5.78
CA GLU A 147 -15.72 -3.84 4.46
C GLU A 147 -16.65 -3.45 3.31
N LYS A 148 -17.97 -3.71 3.42
CA LYS A 148 -18.93 -3.26 2.39
C LYS A 148 -18.96 -1.74 2.29
N LYS A 149 -18.98 -1.03 3.41
CA LYS A 149 -18.99 0.43 3.41
C LYS A 149 -17.73 1.00 2.76
N ILE A 150 -16.58 0.39 3.05
CA ILE A 150 -15.29 0.70 2.42
C ILE A 150 -15.38 0.51 0.91
N PHE A 151 -15.84 -0.68 0.52
CA PHE A 151 -16.01 -1.07 -0.86
C PHE A 151 -16.90 -0.09 -1.61
N ASP A 152 -18.12 0.17 -1.12
CA ASP A 152 -19.09 1.06 -1.75
C ASP A 152 -18.55 2.50 -1.88
N GLN A 153 -17.73 2.98 -0.94
CA GLN A 153 -17.16 4.32 -1.05
C GLN A 153 -16.11 4.46 -2.14
N VAL A 154 -15.27 3.44 -2.33
CA VAL A 154 -14.26 3.44 -3.39
C VAL A 154 -14.89 3.16 -4.76
N VAL A 155 -15.79 2.20 -4.79
CA VAL A 155 -16.31 1.56 -6.01
C VAL A 155 -17.51 2.33 -6.56
N VAL A 156 -18.50 2.65 -5.71
CA VAL A 156 -19.75 3.30 -6.13
C VAL A 156 -19.64 4.82 -6.05
N ASN A 157 -18.99 5.34 -5.01
CA ASN A 157 -18.91 6.79 -4.79
C ASN A 157 -17.64 7.43 -5.34
N HIS A 158 -16.71 6.63 -5.86
CA HIS A 158 -15.41 7.07 -6.40
C HIS A 158 -14.65 8.02 -5.46
N LEU A 159 -14.83 7.87 -4.16
CA LEU A 159 -14.18 8.74 -3.19
C LEU A 159 -12.69 8.42 -3.15
N SER A 160 -11.88 9.45 -3.39
CA SER A 160 -10.43 9.33 -3.27
C SER A 160 -10.01 9.18 -1.81
N TRP A 161 -8.88 8.52 -1.58
CA TRP A 161 -8.18 8.65 -0.32
C TRP A 161 -7.68 10.10 -0.17
N PRO A 162 -7.75 10.75 1.00
CA PRO A 162 -8.20 10.24 2.30
C PRO A 162 -9.68 10.54 2.60
N GLU A 163 -10.54 10.95 1.67
CA GLU A 163 -11.96 11.21 1.99
C GLU A 163 -12.70 9.96 2.46
N THR A 164 -12.23 8.81 1.98
CA THR A 164 -12.55 7.49 2.50
C THR A 164 -11.96 7.22 3.90
N THR A 165 -10.86 7.84 4.35
CA THR A 165 -10.26 7.62 5.70
C THR A 165 -11.13 8.02 6.91
N LYS A 166 -12.37 8.49 6.73
CA LYS A 166 -13.35 8.60 7.83
C LYS A 166 -13.69 7.25 8.49
N TRP A 167 -13.00 6.17 8.11
CA TRP A 167 -13.09 4.80 8.62
C TRP A 167 -12.54 4.56 10.02
N ARG A 168 -11.91 5.57 10.66
CA ARG A 168 -11.46 5.58 12.08
C ARG A 168 -12.51 5.27 13.14
N GLN A 169 -13.67 4.82 12.71
CA GLN A 169 -14.79 4.63 13.59
C GLN A 169 -15.68 3.52 13.09
N CYS A 170 -15.48 2.88 11.92
CA CYS A 170 -16.44 1.85 11.53
C CYS A 170 -16.47 0.72 12.55
N TYR A 171 -15.30 0.12 12.79
CA TYR A 171 -15.16 -0.97 13.74
C TYR A 171 -15.45 -0.51 15.17
N LEU A 172 -14.82 0.57 15.65
CA LEU A 172 -15.06 1.05 17.02
C LEU A 172 -16.51 1.47 17.26
N LYS A 173 -17.16 2.19 16.34
CA LYS A 173 -18.56 2.59 16.48
C LYS A 173 -19.48 1.38 16.44
N ALA A 174 -19.22 0.42 15.56
CA ALA A 174 -19.99 -0.81 15.51
C ALA A 174 -19.86 -1.61 16.82
N LEU A 175 -18.65 -1.72 17.38
CA LEU A 175 -18.39 -2.36 18.68
C LEU A 175 -19.07 -1.65 19.86
N LEU A 176 -19.18 -0.31 19.82
CA LEU A 176 -19.93 0.47 20.82
C LEU A 176 -21.45 0.24 20.73
N GLN A 177 -21.97 -0.02 19.53
CA GLN A 177 -23.40 -0.23 19.28
C GLN A 177 -23.84 -1.68 19.44
N THR A 178 -22.95 -2.62 19.11
CA THR A 178 -23.18 -4.06 19.16
C THR A 178 -21.99 -4.70 19.86
N PRO A 179 -22.09 -4.96 21.18
CA PRO A 179 -21.02 -5.61 21.92
C PRO A 179 -20.66 -6.95 21.28
N CYS A 180 -19.39 -7.13 20.93
CA CYS A 180 -18.86 -8.36 20.35
C CYS A 180 -17.56 -8.72 21.07
N SER A 181 -17.50 -9.91 21.67
CA SER A 181 -16.34 -10.37 22.45
C SER A 181 -15.21 -10.94 21.58
N ALA A 182 -15.44 -11.07 20.28
CA ALA A 182 -14.50 -11.68 19.37
C ALA A 182 -13.16 -10.90 19.34
N LEU A 183 -12.13 -11.50 19.93
CA LEU A 183 -10.81 -10.89 20.06
C LEU A 183 -10.18 -10.55 18.71
N ILE A 184 -10.43 -11.38 17.68
CA ILE A 184 -9.99 -11.10 16.31
C ILE A 184 -10.51 -9.74 15.80
N LEU A 185 -11.79 -9.42 16.08
CA LEU A 185 -12.39 -8.16 15.66
C LEU A 185 -11.89 -6.99 16.53
N GLN A 186 -11.77 -7.18 17.84
CA GLN A 186 -11.29 -6.13 18.75
C GLN A 186 -9.84 -5.74 18.45
N ASN A 187 -8.96 -6.73 18.21
CA ASN A 187 -7.57 -6.50 17.87
C ASN A 187 -7.45 -5.84 16.49
N TYR A 188 -8.26 -6.27 15.52
CA TYR A 188 -8.28 -5.65 14.20
C TYR A 188 -8.79 -4.22 14.24
N ALA A 189 -9.84 -3.95 15.01
CA ALA A 189 -10.32 -2.60 15.26
C ALA A 189 -9.19 -1.73 15.84
N ALA A 190 -8.51 -2.19 16.89
CA ALA A 190 -7.40 -1.44 17.48
C ALA A 190 -6.25 -1.18 16.50
N LEU A 191 -5.92 -2.16 15.65
CA LEU A 191 -4.91 -2.02 14.59
C LEU A 191 -5.28 -0.94 13.58
N GLN A 192 -6.51 -0.99 13.05
CA GLN A 192 -6.97 -0.03 12.04
C GLN A 192 -6.93 1.40 12.56
N GLU A 193 -7.28 1.60 13.82
CA GLU A 193 -7.43 2.91 14.44
C GLU A 193 -6.11 3.56 14.84
N LYS A 194 -5.19 2.76 15.38
CA LYS A 194 -3.93 3.30 15.91
C LYS A 194 -2.83 3.33 14.85
N PHE A 195 -2.72 2.25 14.08
CA PHE A 195 -1.66 2.09 13.10
C PHE A 195 -2.16 2.26 11.67
N GLY A 196 -3.22 1.54 11.29
CA GLY A 196 -3.74 1.54 9.92
C GLY A 196 -3.99 2.95 9.40
N GLU A 197 -4.67 3.78 10.17
CA GLU A 197 -4.98 5.15 9.76
C GLU A 197 -3.73 6.02 9.55
N SER A 198 -2.82 6.03 10.54
CA SER A 198 -1.60 6.85 10.46
C SER A 198 -0.68 6.38 9.33
N PHE A 199 -0.61 5.07 9.12
CA PHE A 199 0.14 4.47 8.03
C PHE A 199 -0.45 4.84 6.66
N ARG A 200 -1.77 4.71 6.51
CA ARG A 200 -2.45 5.07 5.27
C ARG A 200 -2.38 6.57 4.96
N LYS A 201 -2.34 7.43 5.98
CA LYS A 201 -2.08 8.87 5.81
C LYS A 201 -0.66 9.12 5.30
N LYS A 202 0.33 8.40 5.85
CA LYS A 202 1.72 8.46 5.38
C LYS A 202 1.85 8.03 3.92
N GLU A 203 1.20 6.95 3.52
CA GLU A 203 1.18 6.51 2.12
C GLU A 203 0.57 7.55 1.18
N PHE A 204 -0.51 8.22 1.61
CA PHE A 204 -1.11 9.32 0.86
C PHE A 204 -0.14 10.49 0.69
N ASP A 205 0.51 10.92 1.78
CA ASP A 205 1.47 12.03 1.75
C ASP A 205 2.69 11.72 0.89
N LEU A 206 3.01 10.44 0.71
CA LEU A 206 4.06 9.94 -0.18
C LEU A 206 3.58 9.71 -1.62
N GLY A 207 2.30 9.93 -1.93
CA GLY A 207 1.75 9.73 -3.29
C GLY A 207 1.71 8.26 -3.73
N LEU A 208 1.54 7.34 -2.78
CA LEU A 208 1.55 5.88 -3.01
C LEU A 208 0.17 5.29 -3.33
N TYR A 209 -0.87 6.10 -3.31
CA TYR A 209 -2.14 5.76 -3.96
C TYR A 209 -2.07 6.25 -5.41
N GLY A 210 -2.39 5.37 -6.36
CA GLY A 210 -2.06 5.51 -7.78
C GLY A 210 -2.42 6.84 -8.45
N ILE A 211 -1.87 7.05 -9.64
CA ILE A 211 -2.04 8.24 -10.50
C ILE A 211 -3.52 8.63 -10.68
N PHE A 212 -4.42 7.65 -10.78
CA PHE A 212 -5.87 7.85 -10.94
C PHE A 212 -6.57 8.55 -9.75
N MET A 213 -6.04 8.42 -8.53
CA MET A 213 -6.59 9.10 -7.36
C MET A 213 -6.22 10.58 -7.36
N ASN A 214 -5.01 10.92 -7.83
CA ASN A 214 -4.61 12.30 -8.04
C ASN A 214 -5.30 12.91 -9.28
N ASP A 215 -5.47 12.15 -10.36
CA ASP A 215 -6.10 12.65 -11.59
C ASP A 215 -7.60 12.95 -11.38
N HIS A 216 -8.35 12.10 -10.68
CA HIS A 216 -9.74 12.43 -10.34
C HIS A 216 -9.85 13.58 -9.33
N HIS A 217 -8.89 13.73 -8.42
CA HIS A 217 -8.87 14.84 -7.45
C HIS A 217 -8.44 16.17 -8.10
N LEU A 218 -7.58 16.13 -9.11
CA LEU A 218 -7.18 17.27 -9.96
C LEU A 218 -8.29 17.65 -10.93
N GLN A 219 -9.00 16.66 -11.49
CA GLN A 219 -10.20 16.88 -12.32
C GLN A 219 -11.37 17.43 -11.49
N SER A 220 -11.59 16.96 -10.26
CA SER A 220 -12.66 17.47 -9.37
C SER A 220 -12.36 18.86 -8.80
N ASN A 221 -11.07 19.20 -8.61
CA ASN A 221 -10.62 20.54 -8.23
C ASN A 221 -10.30 21.47 -9.43
N GLY A 222 -10.74 21.11 -10.64
CA GLY A 222 -10.76 22.03 -11.79
C GLY A 222 -9.38 22.47 -12.30
N THR A 223 -8.31 21.73 -12.01
CA THR A 223 -6.97 22.07 -12.51
C THR A 223 -6.29 20.82 -13.03
N VAL A 224 -6.41 20.56 -14.34
CA VAL A 224 -5.29 20.19 -15.24
C VAL A 224 -5.86 20.06 -16.66
N GLU A 225 -5.32 20.87 -17.58
CA GLU A 225 -5.38 20.65 -19.02
C GLU A 225 -4.58 19.40 -19.36
N ILE A 226 -5.21 18.48 -20.09
CA ILE A 226 -4.58 17.24 -20.57
C ILE A 226 -3.65 17.60 -21.73
N LEU A 227 -2.35 17.28 -21.60
CA LEU A 227 -1.39 17.13 -22.70
C LEU A 227 -1.24 15.66 -23.06
#